data_AF-A0A954L5B7-F1
#
_entry.id   AF-A0A954L5B7-F1
#
_cell.length_a   1.000
_cell.length_b   1.000
_cell.length_c   1.000
_cell.angle_alpha   90.00
_cell.angle_beta   90.00
_cell.angle_gamma   90.00
#
_symmetry.space_group_name_H-M   'P 1'
#
loop_
_entity.id
_entity.type
_entity.pdbx_description
1 polymer ?
#
loop_
_entity_poly.entity_id
_entity_poly.type
_entity_poly.pdbx_seq_one_letter_code
_entity_poly.pdbx_strand_id
1 'polypeptide(L)'
;RNPDGTPYALWPIHPSRIPLHNIRRNDRLGEIRVGTPGRLVFYVKSGDGEVVPVPEENMLVVPGVLSANGITGRGLIDIGAEAIGVARAVEAHAGAFFANGAVPGLFVNYEAMLKPERADALRLSFEKRYKGVDNHYSTLLVDGAKATAQVLGIDPEKTQLLQARQFSIAEVSRIWRVPMHMLSDLSRATWTNVESQGIEFVVHSLRPWIIRWERALNRQLLTDEQRERFYFKFNLNALLRGDSQARASFYQTMQQMGVFSINEIRDLEDLDPIENGDVRLIPSNNMTPLNDVVSGTGDAPPPKTQPRPVDDPQGDNELHETGTEGANNYRMLAAISAEPSEDATTFVAPSDTIFSVGIEVAHKIGRIVDYETRRLEEASRKPREFSRWMANFYGDGFRKHLMSKAVDISVVLGRVGVAMTPDSFCDLYVSESASDVDAAFDVSHSAFPDAIRAITGSWSGRAAEMATRLLGDSNAKPH
;
A
#
# COMPACT_ATOMS: atom_id res chain seq x y z
N ARG A 1 30.06 -12.20 32.83
CA ARG A 1 28.95 -12.71 33.67
C ARG A 1 29.44 -12.84 35.10
N ASN A 2 28.53 -12.80 36.07
CA ASN A 2 28.83 -13.15 37.46
C ASN A 2 29.06 -14.68 37.59
N PRO A 3 29.64 -15.16 38.72
CA PRO A 3 29.88 -16.59 38.95
C PRO A 3 28.61 -17.46 38.92
N ASP A 4 27.46 -16.86 39.21
CA ASP A 4 26.12 -17.49 39.16
C ASP A 4 25.54 -17.60 37.73
N GLY A 5 26.29 -17.16 36.72
CA GLY A 5 25.85 -17.15 35.32
C GLY A 5 25.00 -15.95 34.91
N THR A 6 24.70 -15.02 35.82
CA THR A 6 23.92 -13.82 35.48
C THR A 6 24.77 -12.81 34.68
N PRO A 7 24.18 -12.08 33.71
CA PRO A 7 24.89 -11.04 32.99
C PRO A 7 25.16 -9.83 33.89
N TYR A 8 26.43 -9.41 34.00
CA TYR A 8 26.83 -8.22 34.77
C TYR A 8 26.78 -6.94 33.92
N ALA A 9 27.25 -7.04 32.67
CA ALA A 9 27.31 -5.92 31.73
C ALA A 9 27.20 -6.43 30.30
N LEU A 10 26.69 -5.58 29.41
CA LEU A 10 26.65 -5.82 27.97
C LEU A 10 27.59 -4.84 27.28
N TRP A 11 28.59 -5.38 26.58
CA TRP A 11 29.54 -4.60 25.80
C TRP A 11 29.16 -4.65 24.32
N PRO A 12 28.87 -3.52 23.66
CA PRO A 12 28.54 -3.52 22.25
C PRO A 12 29.79 -3.82 21.43
N ILE A 13 29.73 -4.88 20.62
CA ILE A 13 30.81 -5.26 19.70
C ILE A 13 30.33 -5.00 18.28
N HIS A 14 31.08 -4.19 17.53
CA HIS A 14 30.75 -3.88 16.15
C HIS A 14 30.90 -5.14 15.26
N PRO A 15 29.94 -5.46 14.36
CA PRO A 15 29.98 -6.66 13.53
C PRO A 15 31.25 -6.82 12.67
N SER A 16 31.90 -5.72 12.27
CA SER A 16 33.17 -5.78 11.51
C SER A 16 34.32 -6.45 12.28
N ARG A 17 34.24 -6.54 13.61
CA ARG A 17 35.22 -7.22 14.46
C ARG A 17 34.98 -8.73 14.55
N ILE A 18 33.86 -9.22 14.02
CA ILE A 18 33.45 -10.63 14.04
C ILE A 18 33.04 -11.05 12.61
N PRO A 19 34.00 -11.21 11.68
CA PRO A 19 33.69 -11.65 10.33
C PRO A 19 33.10 -13.08 10.32
N LEU A 20 32.29 -13.42 9.31
CA LEU A 20 31.52 -14.67 9.28
C LEU A 20 32.36 -15.96 9.42
N HIS A 21 33.62 -15.95 8.95
CA HIS A 21 34.56 -17.07 9.07
C HIS A 21 35.10 -17.30 10.50
N ASN A 22 34.79 -16.37 11.41
CA ASN A 22 35.14 -16.40 12.83
C ASN A 22 34.02 -16.97 13.71
N ILE A 23 32.97 -17.54 13.11
CA ILE A 23 31.94 -18.28 13.82
C ILE A 23 32.12 -19.75 13.48
N ARG A 24 32.57 -20.54 14.47
CA ARG A 24 32.83 -21.97 14.29
C ARG A 24 32.03 -22.77 15.31
N ARG A 25 31.51 -23.92 14.90
CA ARG A 25 31.11 -24.94 15.87
C ARG A 25 32.38 -25.46 16.53
N ASN A 26 32.31 -25.71 17.84
CA ASN A 26 33.40 -26.30 18.59
C ASN A 26 33.55 -27.79 18.21
N ASP A 27 34.12 -28.03 17.03
CA ASP A 27 34.51 -29.32 16.49
C ASP A 27 36.04 -29.38 16.59
N ARG A 28 36.56 -30.24 17.49
CA ARG A 28 37.98 -30.40 17.87
C ARG A 28 39.00 -29.77 16.91
N LEU A 29 39.51 -28.58 17.24
CA LEU A 29 40.67 -27.98 16.57
C LEU A 29 41.59 -27.30 17.60
N GLY A 30 42.54 -28.07 18.13
CA GLY A 30 43.64 -27.57 18.98
C GLY A 30 43.43 -27.61 20.50
N GLU A 31 44.52 -27.37 21.23
CA GLU A 31 44.74 -27.65 22.67
C GLU A 31 43.95 -26.78 23.68
N ILE A 32 43.12 -25.83 23.23
CA ILE A 32 42.35 -24.95 24.13
C ILE A 32 40.85 -25.19 23.93
N ARG A 33 40.22 -25.87 24.90
CA ARG A 33 38.76 -26.04 24.96
C ARG A 33 38.11 -24.76 25.49
N VAL A 34 37.71 -23.86 24.60
CA VAL A 34 36.86 -22.71 24.98
C VAL A 34 35.40 -23.04 24.68
N GLY A 35 34.58 -23.12 25.73
CA GLY A 35 33.14 -23.39 25.64
C GLY A 35 32.77 -24.88 25.50
N THR A 36 31.47 -25.15 25.47
CA THR A 36 30.91 -26.52 25.42
C THR A 36 31.05 -27.13 24.02
N PRO A 37 31.43 -28.41 23.89
CA PRO A 37 31.49 -29.11 22.60
C PRO A 37 30.15 -29.01 21.84
N GLY A 38 30.22 -28.75 20.52
CA GLY A 38 29.03 -28.60 19.67
C GLY A 38 28.30 -27.25 19.73
N ARG A 39 28.71 -26.33 20.64
CA ARG A 39 28.24 -24.94 20.67
C ARG A 39 29.11 -24.01 19.84
N LEU A 40 28.59 -22.81 19.55
CA LEU A 40 29.30 -21.82 18.74
C LEU A 40 30.38 -21.09 19.55
N VAL A 41 31.49 -20.78 18.89
CA VAL A 41 32.56 -19.91 19.40
C VAL A 41 32.77 -18.77 18.42
N PHE A 42 32.79 -17.55 18.94
CA PHE A 42 32.97 -16.30 18.21
C PHE A 42 34.40 -15.79 18.40
N TYR A 43 35.17 -15.69 17.32
CA TYR A 43 36.52 -15.13 17.37
C TYR A 43 36.47 -13.62 17.11
N VAL A 44 36.59 -12.83 18.18
CA VAL A 44 36.46 -11.36 18.17
C VAL A 44 37.83 -10.71 18.05
N LYS A 45 38.00 -9.79 17.11
CA LYS A 45 39.21 -8.95 17.04
C LYS A 45 39.16 -7.84 18.09
N SER A 46 40.12 -7.84 19.01
CA SER A 46 40.35 -6.74 19.97
C SER A 46 40.88 -5.49 19.25
N GLY A 47 40.83 -4.33 19.91
CA GLY A 47 41.41 -3.08 19.40
C GLY A 47 42.90 -3.20 19.07
N ASP A 48 43.60 -4.08 19.78
CA ASP A 48 45.04 -4.34 19.61
C ASP A 48 45.35 -5.37 18.51
N GLY A 49 44.33 -5.85 17.78
CA GLY A 49 44.48 -6.81 16.69
C GLY A 49 44.51 -8.28 17.12
N GLU A 50 44.60 -8.56 18.41
CA GLU A 50 44.49 -9.92 18.95
C GLU A 50 43.09 -10.51 18.74
N VAL A 51 43.03 -11.82 18.48
CA VAL A 51 41.78 -12.54 18.26
C VAL A 51 41.42 -13.30 19.55
N VAL A 52 40.35 -12.87 20.21
CA VAL A 52 39.88 -13.44 21.46
C VAL A 52 38.70 -14.38 21.18
N PRO A 53 38.76 -15.67 21.58
CA PRO A 53 37.63 -16.57 21.48
C PRO A 53 36.59 -16.27 22.57
N VAL A 54 35.36 -15.99 22.17
CA VAL A 54 34.21 -15.75 23.05
C VAL A 54 33.19 -16.88 22.85
N PRO A 55 32.85 -17.65 23.89
CA PRO A 55 31.86 -18.72 23.77
C PRO A 55 30.44 -18.14 23.62
N GLU A 56 29.54 -18.91 22.99
CA GLU A 56 28.14 -18.52 22.74
C GLU A 56 27.39 -18.01 23.98
N GLU A 57 27.67 -18.57 25.16
CA GLU A 57 27.05 -18.16 26.42
C GLU A 57 27.41 -16.72 26.84
N ASN A 58 28.56 -16.21 26.38
CA ASN A 58 29.04 -14.86 26.68
C ASN A 58 28.82 -13.88 25.53
N MET A 59 28.11 -14.28 24.47
CA MET A 59 27.80 -13.44 23.31
C MET A 59 26.29 -13.31 23.13
N LEU A 60 25.78 -12.08 23.25
CA LEU A 60 24.42 -11.76 22.85
C LEU A 60 24.38 -11.59 21.32
N VAL A 61 23.70 -12.50 20.63
CA VAL A 61 23.55 -12.51 19.17
C VAL A 61 22.10 -12.29 18.80
N VAL A 62 21.84 -11.15 18.17
CA VAL A 62 20.56 -10.87 17.50
C VAL A 62 20.74 -11.16 16.01
N PRO A 63 20.16 -12.24 15.48
CA PRO A 63 20.39 -12.61 14.09
C PRO A 63 19.80 -11.59 13.09
N GLY A 64 20.46 -11.42 11.95
CA GLY A 64 19.93 -10.68 10.79
C GLY A 64 18.73 -11.37 10.12
N VAL A 65 18.17 -10.74 9.08
CA VAL A 65 17.02 -11.29 8.33
C VAL A 65 17.53 -12.37 7.37
N LEU A 66 16.88 -13.54 7.35
CA LEU A 66 17.28 -14.74 6.62
C LEU A 66 18.68 -15.27 6.97
N SER A 67 18.73 -16.55 7.36
CA SER A 67 19.98 -17.27 7.55
C SER A 67 20.01 -18.46 6.60
N ALA A 68 20.96 -18.50 5.67
CA ALA A 68 21.13 -19.62 4.75
C ALA A 68 21.70 -20.87 5.44
N ASN A 69 22.43 -20.67 6.55
CA ASN A 69 23.12 -21.71 7.32
C ASN A 69 22.51 -21.92 8.72
N GLY A 70 21.45 -21.19 9.07
CA GLY A 70 20.81 -21.20 10.40
C GLY A 70 21.66 -20.58 11.53
N ILE A 71 22.85 -20.06 11.23
CA ILE A 71 23.83 -19.57 12.22
C ILE A 71 24.04 -18.07 12.07
N THR A 72 24.14 -17.57 10.83
CA THR A 72 24.43 -16.16 10.54
C THR A 72 23.31 -15.56 9.70
N GLY A 73 22.80 -14.39 10.10
CA GLY A 73 21.85 -13.64 9.29
C GLY A 73 22.54 -12.83 8.19
N ARG A 74 21.85 -12.55 7.10
CA ARG A 74 22.30 -11.62 6.06
C ARG A 74 21.92 -10.18 6.43
N GLY A 75 22.77 -9.22 6.05
CA GLY A 75 22.46 -7.79 6.20
C GLY A 75 21.35 -7.36 5.22
N LEU A 76 20.50 -6.41 5.63
CA LEU A 76 19.48 -5.85 4.74
C LEU A 76 20.10 -5.18 3.51
N ILE A 77 21.25 -4.52 3.67
CA ILE A 77 21.99 -3.89 2.56
C ILE A 77 22.44 -4.95 1.55
N ASP A 78 22.92 -6.11 2.03
CA ASP A 78 23.34 -7.19 1.12
C ASP A 78 22.15 -7.79 0.36
N ILE A 79 20.97 -7.82 0.97
CA ILE A 79 19.73 -8.28 0.32
C ILE A 79 19.27 -7.25 -0.73
N GLY A 80 19.37 -5.97 -0.39
CA GLY A 80 18.95 -4.85 -1.22
C GLY A 80 20.01 -4.30 -2.17
N ALA A 81 21.17 -4.96 -2.29
CA ALA A 81 22.34 -4.40 -2.96
C ALA A 81 22.06 -4.03 -4.42
N GLU A 82 21.26 -4.83 -5.13
CA GLU A 82 20.88 -4.58 -6.52
C GLU A 82 19.97 -3.34 -6.65
N ALA A 83 18.91 -3.26 -5.85
CA ALA A 83 18.00 -2.11 -5.85
C ALA A 83 18.72 -0.80 -5.47
N ILE A 84 19.59 -0.84 -4.45
CA ILE A 84 20.42 0.31 -4.07
C ILE A 84 21.40 0.67 -5.19
N GLY A 85 21.97 -0.34 -5.87
CA GLY A 85 22.85 -0.16 -7.02
C GLY A 85 22.15 0.54 -8.19
N VAL A 86 20.92 0.11 -8.51
CA VAL A 86 20.07 0.74 -9.53
C VAL A 86 19.74 2.18 -9.15
N ALA A 87 19.29 2.42 -7.92
CA ALA A 87 19.01 3.77 -7.43
C ALA A 87 20.22 4.70 -7.54
N ARG A 88 21.42 4.21 -7.18
CA ARG A 88 22.68 4.95 -7.31
C ARG A 88 23.03 5.24 -8.78
N ALA A 89 22.79 4.29 -9.68
CA ALA A 89 23.02 4.49 -11.11
C ALA A 89 22.06 5.53 -11.70
N VAL A 90 20.78 5.50 -11.32
CA VAL A 90 19.78 6.51 -11.71
C VAL A 90 20.17 7.90 -11.21
N GLU A 91 20.60 8.04 -9.95
CA GLU A 91 21.07 9.32 -9.39
C GLU A 91 22.35 9.80 -10.09
N ALA A 92 23.30 8.91 -10.39
CA ALA A 92 24.51 9.28 -11.12
C ALA A 92 24.18 9.74 -12.56
N HIS A 93 23.27 9.06 -13.23
CA HIS A 93 22.78 9.44 -14.56
C HIS A 93 22.05 10.79 -14.52
N ALA A 94 21.15 10.99 -13.54
CA ALA A 94 20.48 12.26 -13.30
C ALA A 94 21.48 13.39 -13.07
N GLY A 95 22.45 13.19 -12.18
CA GLY A 95 23.50 14.17 -11.90
C GLY A 95 24.31 14.53 -13.14
N ALA A 96 24.73 13.54 -13.93
CA ALA A 96 25.45 13.77 -15.19
C ALA A 96 24.59 14.51 -16.24
N PHE A 97 23.32 14.12 -16.36
CA PHE A 97 22.35 14.74 -17.26
C PHE A 97 22.14 16.22 -16.94
N PHE A 98 21.91 16.56 -15.67
CA PHE A 98 21.74 17.95 -15.23
C PHE A 98 23.06 18.74 -15.24
N ALA A 99 24.20 18.12 -14.91
CA ALA A 99 25.51 18.78 -14.98
C ALA A 99 25.91 19.16 -16.42
N ASN A 100 25.51 18.35 -17.40
CA ASN A 100 25.70 18.62 -18.83
C ASN A 100 24.62 19.54 -19.42
N GLY A 101 23.79 20.13 -18.56
CA GLY A 101 22.82 21.12 -18.95
C GLY A 101 21.67 20.56 -19.79
N ALA A 102 21.26 19.30 -19.57
CA ALA A 102 20.05 18.70 -20.15
C ALA A 102 19.77 19.08 -21.62
N VAL A 103 20.85 19.26 -22.41
CA VAL A 103 20.77 19.75 -23.78
C VAL A 103 20.47 18.52 -24.63
N PRO A 104 19.37 18.48 -25.38
CA PRO A 104 19.11 17.39 -26.31
C PRO A 104 20.30 17.25 -27.26
N GLY A 105 20.64 16.02 -27.63
CA GLY A 105 21.74 15.76 -28.56
C GLY A 105 21.62 16.65 -29.80
N LEU A 106 22.60 17.52 -29.99
CA LEU A 106 22.64 18.45 -31.11
C LEU A 106 23.38 17.78 -32.27
N PHE A 107 22.65 17.50 -33.35
CA PHE A 107 23.28 17.01 -34.57
C PHE A 107 23.60 18.18 -35.50
N VAL A 108 24.87 18.33 -35.85
CA VAL A 108 25.33 19.35 -36.80
C VAL A 108 25.74 18.64 -38.08
N ASN A 109 24.96 18.85 -39.14
CA ASN A 109 25.28 18.29 -40.45
C ASN A 109 26.21 19.25 -41.23
N TYR A 110 27.31 18.72 -41.76
CA TYR A 110 28.25 19.45 -42.60
C TYR A 110 28.40 18.71 -43.94
N GLU A 111 28.12 19.38 -45.06
CA GLU A 111 28.07 18.77 -46.40
C GLU A 111 29.47 18.44 -46.97
N ALA A 112 30.55 18.97 -46.38
CA ALA A 112 31.93 18.74 -46.81
C ALA A 112 32.74 17.91 -45.78
N MET A 113 33.70 17.11 -46.25
CA MET A 113 34.64 16.44 -45.33
C MET A 113 35.52 17.47 -44.61
N LEU A 114 35.38 17.54 -43.29
CA LEU A 114 36.24 18.35 -42.43
C LEU A 114 37.62 17.68 -42.29
N LYS A 115 38.69 18.49 -42.31
CA LYS A 115 40.03 18.01 -41.89
C LYS A 115 40.00 17.65 -40.39
N PRO A 116 40.75 16.63 -39.93
CA PRO A 116 40.69 16.14 -38.55
C PRO A 116 40.96 17.25 -37.52
N GLU A 117 41.96 18.10 -37.75
CA GLU A 117 42.28 19.24 -36.86
C GLU A 117 41.13 20.24 -36.70
N ARG A 118 40.36 20.47 -37.77
CA ARG A 118 39.22 21.40 -37.77
C ARG A 118 38.00 20.77 -37.10
N ALA A 119 37.82 19.46 -37.24
CA ALA A 119 36.78 18.72 -36.54
C ALA A 119 37.01 18.72 -35.03
N ASP A 120 38.26 18.53 -34.59
CA ASP A 120 38.61 18.55 -33.16
C ASP A 120 38.47 19.97 -32.56
N ALA A 121 38.92 21.00 -33.28
CA ALA A 121 38.74 22.39 -32.85
C ALA A 121 37.25 22.77 -32.73
N LEU A 122 36.43 22.32 -33.69
CA LEU A 122 34.98 22.50 -33.64
C LEU A 122 34.40 21.78 -32.42
N ARG A 123 34.69 20.49 -32.23
CA ARG A 123 34.24 19.69 -31.09
C ARG A 123 34.57 20.36 -29.75
N LEU A 124 35.81 20.84 -29.60
CA LEU A 124 36.28 21.49 -28.37
C LEU A 124 35.60 22.85 -28.13
N SER A 125 35.33 23.61 -29.19
CA SER A 125 34.59 24.88 -29.11
C SER A 125 33.13 24.65 -28.70
N PHE A 126 32.52 23.56 -29.16
CA PHE A 126 31.19 23.12 -28.76
C PHE A 126 31.18 22.66 -27.30
N GLU A 127 32.07 21.76 -26.90
CA GLU A 127 32.17 21.31 -25.50
C GLU A 127 32.35 22.50 -24.54
N LYS A 128 33.20 23.48 -24.89
CA LYS A 128 33.42 24.66 -24.06
C LYS A 128 32.18 25.56 -23.93
N ARG A 129 31.34 25.64 -24.98
CA ARG A 129 30.15 26.51 -25.02
C ARG A 129 28.87 25.85 -24.54
N TYR A 130 28.77 24.52 -24.53
CA TYR A 130 27.55 23.80 -24.20
C TYR A 130 27.67 22.92 -22.95
N LYS A 131 28.88 22.69 -22.44
CA LYS A 131 29.08 21.99 -21.18
C LYS A 131 28.96 22.96 -19.99
N GLY A 132 28.26 22.52 -18.95
CA GLY A 132 28.09 23.23 -17.70
C GLY A 132 26.73 23.92 -17.56
N VAL A 133 26.30 24.05 -16.31
CA VAL A 133 24.96 24.55 -15.95
C VAL A 133 24.76 26.02 -16.39
N ASP A 134 25.81 26.84 -16.38
CA ASP A 134 25.74 28.26 -16.72
C ASP A 134 25.57 28.53 -18.24
N ASN A 135 25.83 27.53 -19.08
CA ASN A 135 25.90 27.67 -20.54
C ASN A 135 24.68 27.08 -21.27
N HIS A 136 23.61 26.79 -20.53
CA HIS A 136 22.44 26.00 -20.93
C HIS A 136 21.59 26.59 -22.09
N TYR A 137 21.90 27.82 -22.53
CA TYR A 137 21.19 28.56 -23.59
C TYR A 137 22.14 29.22 -24.61
N SER A 138 23.38 28.75 -24.71
CA SER A 138 24.33 29.36 -25.64
C SER A 138 23.85 29.19 -27.11
N THR A 139 23.71 30.31 -27.81
CA THR A 139 23.23 30.29 -29.20
C THR A 139 24.24 29.59 -30.10
N LEU A 140 23.75 28.61 -30.87
CA LEU A 140 24.58 27.89 -31.80
C LEU A 140 24.78 28.69 -33.07
N LEU A 141 26.03 29.09 -33.33
CA LEU A 141 26.44 29.66 -34.60
C LEU A 141 27.28 28.62 -35.35
N VAL A 142 26.74 28.08 -36.44
CA VAL A 142 27.47 27.15 -37.31
C VAL A 142 27.98 27.91 -38.54
N ASP A 143 29.29 27.91 -38.74
CA ASP A 143 29.94 28.59 -39.86
C ASP A 143 30.10 27.64 -41.06
N GLY A 144 29.34 27.90 -42.13
CA GLY A 144 29.31 27.14 -43.38
C GLY A 144 28.02 27.37 -44.15
N ALA A 145 28.10 27.61 -45.46
CA ALA A 145 27.00 28.08 -46.30
C ALA A 145 25.71 27.21 -46.30
N LYS A 146 25.75 25.98 -45.75
CA LYS A 146 24.64 25.03 -45.68
C LYS A 146 24.63 24.15 -44.43
N ALA A 147 25.33 24.55 -43.35
CA ALA A 147 25.34 23.73 -42.15
C ALA A 147 24.00 23.86 -41.41
N THR A 148 23.36 22.73 -41.14
CA THR A 148 22.06 22.70 -40.44
C THR A 148 22.23 22.05 -39.08
N ALA A 149 21.66 22.71 -38.07
CA ALA A 149 21.62 22.22 -36.70
C ALA A 149 20.20 21.73 -36.41
N GLN A 150 20.07 20.45 -36.09
CA GLN A 150 18.79 19.87 -35.70
C GLN A 150 18.84 19.55 -34.21
N VAL A 151 17.91 20.15 -33.46
CA VAL A 151 17.66 19.79 -32.07
C VAL A 151 16.77 18.56 -32.08
N LEU A 152 17.25 17.45 -31.51
CA LEU A 152 16.39 16.30 -31.24
C LEU A 152 15.32 16.77 -30.25
N GLY A 153 14.08 16.90 -30.73
CA GLY A 153 13.02 17.62 -30.02
C GLY A 153 12.43 16.86 -28.83
N ILE A 154 12.15 17.63 -27.77
CA ILE A 154 11.39 17.36 -26.54
C ILE A 154 11.85 16.13 -25.75
N ASP A 155 11.96 16.31 -24.45
CA ASP A 155 12.70 15.47 -23.52
C ASP A 155 11.71 14.67 -22.64
N PRO A 156 11.12 13.56 -23.15
CA PRO A 156 10.35 12.63 -22.34
C PRO A 156 11.22 11.95 -21.27
N GLU A 157 12.56 12.04 -21.37
CA GLU A 157 13.48 11.52 -20.36
C GLU A 157 13.34 12.28 -19.04
N LYS A 158 13.09 13.60 -19.04
CA LYS A 158 12.90 14.36 -17.78
C LYS A 158 11.78 13.82 -16.91
N THR A 159 10.62 13.53 -17.49
CA THR A 159 9.48 12.97 -16.75
C THR A 159 9.75 11.53 -16.32
N GLN A 160 10.40 10.73 -17.18
CA GLN A 160 10.79 9.35 -16.87
C GLN A 160 11.87 9.27 -15.78
N LEU A 161 12.82 10.22 -15.75
CA LEU A 161 13.88 10.32 -14.76
C LEU A 161 13.30 10.65 -13.38
N LEU A 162 12.36 11.59 -13.30
CA LEU A 162 11.68 11.91 -12.04
C LEU A 162 10.85 10.71 -11.53
N GLN A 163 10.14 10.02 -12.42
CA GLN A 163 9.43 8.78 -12.09
C GLN A 163 10.39 7.67 -11.63
N ALA A 164 11.54 7.51 -12.28
CA ALA A 164 12.56 6.52 -11.90
C ALA A 164 13.17 6.82 -10.53
N ARG A 165 13.38 8.09 -10.20
CA ARG A 165 13.85 8.52 -8.87
C ARG A 165 12.81 8.26 -7.79
N GLN A 166 11.53 8.58 -8.04
CA GLN A 166 10.44 8.24 -7.12
C GLN A 166 10.31 6.73 -6.91
N PHE A 167 10.41 5.96 -7.98
CA PHE A 167 10.39 4.49 -7.89
C PHE A 167 11.58 3.94 -7.10
N SER A 168 12.77 4.54 -7.25
CA SER A 168 13.97 4.17 -6.48
C SER A 168 13.76 4.34 -4.96
N ILE A 169 13.08 5.41 -4.53
CA ILE A 169 12.72 5.60 -3.11
C ILE A 169 11.84 4.44 -2.62
N ALA A 170 10.85 4.04 -3.42
CA ALA A 170 9.97 2.93 -3.09
C ALA A 170 10.69 1.56 -3.09
N GLU A 171 11.65 1.32 -3.98
CA GLU A 171 12.45 0.10 -3.95
C GLU A 171 13.34 0.02 -2.71
N VAL A 172 13.98 1.13 -2.35
CA VAL A 172 14.81 1.20 -1.14
C VAL A 172 13.93 1.01 0.09
N SER A 173 12.79 1.71 0.20
CA SER A 173 11.91 1.63 1.37
C SER A 173 11.37 0.21 1.64
N ARG A 174 11.06 -0.54 0.58
CA ARG A 174 10.58 -1.93 0.65
C ARG A 174 11.55 -2.87 1.36
N ILE A 175 12.87 -2.66 1.22
CA ILE A 175 13.89 -3.51 1.88
C ILE A 175 13.79 -3.41 3.40
N TRP A 176 13.57 -2.20 3.93
CA TRP A 176 13.40 -1.96 5.37
C TRP A 176 11.94 -2.07 5.83
N ARG A 177 11.01 -2.28 4.89
CA ARG A 177 9.55 -2.25 5.09
C ARG A 177 9.05 -0.89 5.62
N VAL A 178 9.78 0.19 5.37
CA VAL A 178 9.37 1.52 5.82
C VAL A 178 8.31 2.06 4.86
N PRO A 179 7.12 2.46 5.35
CA PRO A 179 6.10 3.07 4.51
C PRO A 179 6.56 4.40 3.89
N MET A 180 6.01 4.73 2.72
CA MET A 180 6.40 5.92 1.95
C MET A 180 6.11 7.25 2.67
N HIS A 181 5.04 7.31 3.47
CA HIS A 181 4.68 8.52 4.22
C HIS A 181 5.76 8.92 5.26
N MET A 182 6.51 7.95 5.80
CA MET A 182 7.64 8.20 6.70
C MET A 182 8.87 8.78 5.98
N LEU A 183 8.93 8.61 4.66
CA LEU A 183 9.98 9.16 3.79
C LEU A 183 9.56 10.48 3.12
N SER A 184 8.49 11.11 3.64
CA SER A 184 7.92 12.35 3.10
C SER A 184 7.43 12.25 1.65
N ASP A 185 7.16 11.04 1.15
CA ASP A 185 6.48 10.83 -0.13
C ASP A 185 5.00 10.55 0.14
N LEU A 186 4.19 11.63 0.04
CA LEU A 186 2.73 11.60 0.22
C LEU A 186 1.98 11.54 -1.11
N SER A 187 2.64 11.20 -2.23
CA SER A 187 2.02 11.21 -3.57
C SER A 187 0.73 10.37 -3.69
N ARG A 188 0.50 9.42 -2.78
CA ARG A 188 -0.70 8.57 -2.72
C ARG A 188 -1.41 8.55 -1.36
N ALA A 189 -0.90 9.29 -0.38
CA ALA A 189 -1.43 9.24 0.99
C ALA A 189 -2.38 10.42 1.23
N THR A 190 -3.67 10.14 1.40
CA THR A 190 -4.64 11.11 1.92
C THR A 190 -4.38 11.32 3.41
N TRP A 191 -4.31 12.59 3.83
CA TRP A 191 -3.98 13.02 5.21
C TRP A 191 -4.85 12.40 6.30
N THR A 192 -6.09 12.03 5.99
CA THR A 192 -7.05 11.42 6.91
C THR A 192 -6.63 10.03 7.40
N ASN A 193 -5.65 9.38 6.76
CA ASN A 193 -5.24 8.00 7.08
C ASN A 193 -3.82 7.91 7.67
N VAL A 194 -3.26 9.01 8.19
CA VAL A 194 -1.87 9.03 8.71
C VAL A 194 -1.73 8.24 10.01
N GLU A 195 -2.75 8.26 10.87
CA GLU A 195 -2.74 7.52 12.15
C GLU A 195 -2.76 6.00 11.93
N SER A 196 -3.66 5.49 11.09
CA SER A 196 -3.70 4.07 10.73
C SER A 196 -2.39 3.62 10.05
N GLN A 197 -1.80 4.48 9.24
CA GLN A 197 -0.51 4.26 8.58
C GLN A 197 0.66 4.20 9.58
N GLY A 198 0.61 5.00 10.65
CA GLY A 198 1.56 4.92 11.77
C GLY A 198 1.45 3.58 12.51
N ILE A 199 0.24 3.06 12.71
CA ILE A 199 0.01 1.74 13.30
C ILE A 199 0.54 0.63 12.38
N GLU A 200 0.27 0.72 11.07
CA GLU A 200 0.75 -0.25 10.08
C GLU A 200 2.27 -0.37 10.12
N PHE A 201 2.99 0.76 10.24
CA PHE A 201 4.43 0.78 10.41
C PHE A 201 4.89 0.00 11.65
N VAL A 202 4.28 0.25 12.80
CA VAL A 202 4.62 -0.44 14.06
C VAL A 202 4.38 -1.95 13.92
N VAL A 203 3.23 -2.34 13.37
CA VAL A 203 2.80 -3.74 13.28
C VAL A 203 3.60 -4.54 12.26
N HIS A 204 3.83 -4.01 11.06
CA HIS A 204 4.42 -4.78 9.96
C HIS A 204 5.94 -4.58 9.82
N SER A 205 6.47 -3.48 10.36
CA SER A 205 7.89 -3.11 10.22
C SER A 205 8.63 -3.31 11.53
N LEU A 206 8.24 -2.63 12.60
CA LEU A 206 8.98 -2.65 13.87
C LEU A 206 8.78 -3.94 14.67
N ARG A 207 7.53 -4.42 14.79
CA ARG A 207 7.20 -5.60 15.61
C ARG A 207 8.02 -6.85 15.26
N PRO A 208 8.26 -7.21 13.98
CA PRO A 208 9.15 -8.32 13.64
C PRO A 208 10.58 -8.18 14.18
N TRP A 209 11.14 -6.95 14.19
CA TRP A 209 12.46 -6.67 14.76
C TRP A 209 12.44 -6.77 16.27
N ILE A 210 11.43 -6.18 16.90
CA ILE A 210 11.27 -6.18 18.36
C ILE A 210 11.14 -7.61 18.89
N ILE A 211 10.27 -8.43 18.30
CA ILE A 211 10.11 -9.84 18.67
C ILE A 211 11.44 -10.59 18.53
N ARG A 212 12.26 -10.25 17.53
CA ARG A 212 13.57 -10.88 17.37
C ARG A 212 14.52 -10.52 18.51
N TRP A 213 14.52 -9.26 18.91
CA TRP A 213 15.27 -8.80 20.08
C TRP A 213 14.76 -9.49 21.36
N GLU A 214 13.46 -9.49 21.61
CA GLU A 214 12.85 -10.17 22.77
C GLU A 214 13.25 -11.65 22.84
N ARG A 215 13.14 -12.37 21.72
CA ARG A 215 13.54 -13.78 21.63
C ARG A 215 15.03 -13.98 21.89
N ALA A 216 15.89 -13.11 21.36
CA ALA A 216 17.33 -13.18 21.60
C ALA A 216 17.68 -12.91 23.07
N LEU A 217 17.09 -11.87 23.67
CA LEU A 217 17.27 -11.50 25.07
C LEU A 217 16.78 -12.61 26.01
N ASN A 218 15.57 -13.14 25.78
CA ASN A 218 15.01 -14.24 26.57
C ASN A 218 15.85 -15.52 26.50
N ARG A 219 16.38 -15.83 25.31
CA ARG A 219 17.21 -17.02 25.12
C ARG A 219 18.59 -16.89 25.76
N GLN A 220 19.23 -15.72 25.74
CA GLN A 220 20.65 -15.59 26.08
C GLN A 220 20.93 -14.87 27.40
N LEU A 221 20.04 -14.00 27.89
CA LEU A 221 20.29 -13.26 29.14
C LEU A 221 19.72 -13.97 30.37
N LEU A 222 18.60 -14.68 30.22
CA LEU A 222 17.97 -15.42 31.30
C LEU A 222 18.59 -16.81 31.44
N THR A 223 18.83 -17.21 32.70
CA THR A 223 19.12 -18.60 33.07
C THR A 223 17.90 -19.49 32.86
N ASP A 224 18.09 -20.81 32.80
CA ASP A 224 16.98 -21.73 32.52
C ASP A 224 15.86 -21.63 33.58
N GLU A 225 16.21 -21.48 34.86
CA GLU A 225 15.24 -21.25 35.95
C GLU A 225 14.51 -19.91 35.83
N GLN A 226 15.21 -18.85 35.41
CA GLN A 226 14.60 -17.52 35.24
C GLN A 226 13.64 -17.47 34.06
N ARG A 227 13.85 -18.28 33.01
CA ARG A 227 12.95 -18.29 31.84
C ARG A 227 11.55 -18.82 32.15
N GLU A 228 11.38 -19.58 33.23
CA GLU A 228 10.05 -20.02 33.68
C GLU A 228 9.25 -18.90 34.36
N ARG A 229 9.93 -17.88 34.91
CA ARG A 229 9.32 -16.84 35.74
C ARG A 229 9.35 -15.45 35.11
N PHE A 230 10.35 -15.17 34.30
CA PHE A 230 10.62 -13.84 33.76
C PHE A 230 10.75 -13.89 32.25
N TYR A 231 10.35 -12.80 31.61
CA TYR A 231 10.57 -12.59 30.18
C TYR A 231 10.79 -11.11 29.91
N PHE A 232 11.60 -10.81 28.91
CA PHE A 232 11.76 -9.50 28.32
C PHE A 232 10.67 -9.28 27.28
N LYS A 233 9.97 -8.15 27.41
CA LYS A 233 8.99 -7.66 26.44
C LYS A 233 9.13 -6.14 26.33
N PHE A 234 9.14 -5.63 25.10
CA PHE A 234 9.11 -4.20 24.86
C PHE A 234 7.66 -3.73 24.93
N ASN A 235 7.42 -2.63 25.65
CA ASN A 235 6.11 -2.01 25.65
C ASN A 235 5.91 -1.17 24.38
N LEU A 236 5.17 -1.74 23.42
CA LEU A 236 4.76 -1.08 22.19
C LEU A 236 3.49 -0.23 22.35
N ASN A 237 2.79 -0.33 23.48
CA ASN A 237 1.52 0.34 23.71
C ASN A 237 1.68 1.86 23.68
N ALA A 238 2.86 2.39 24.03
CA ALA A 238 3.17 3.82 23.94
C ALA A 238 3.20 4.33 22.48
N LEU A 239 3.67 3.50 21.53
CA LEU A 239 3.67 3.83 20.10
C LEU A 239 2.27 3.71 19.49
N LEU A 240 1.42 2.84 20.06
CA LEU A 240 0.01 2.68 19.70
C LEU A 240 -0.91 3.68 20.43
N ARG A 241 -0.39 4.57 21.30
CA ARG A 241 -1.18 5.64 21.95
C ARG A 241 -1.75 6.67 20.97
N GLY A 242 -1.23 6.72 19.74
CA GLY A 242 -1.69 7.66 18.72
C GLY A 242 -3.18 7.56 18.40
N ASP A 243 -3.77 6.36 18.49
CA ASP A 243 -5.21 6.15 18.29
C ASP A 243 -5.90 5.87 19.63
N SER A 244 -6.15 6.95 20.38
CA SER A 244 -6.83 6.87 21.67
C SER A 244 -8.28 6.40 21.53
N GLN A 245 -8.91 6.57 20.36
CA GLN A 245 -10.30 6.22 20.12
C GLN A 245 -10.47 4.71 19.89
N ALA A 246 -9.65 4.07 19.06
CA ALA A 246 -9.66 2.62 18.90
C ALA A 246 -9.23 1.89 20.18
N ARG A 247 -8.33 2.49 20.95
CA ARG A 247 -7.92 1.97 22.26
C ARG A 247 -9.05 2.03 23.28
N ALA A 248 -9.75 3.16 23.36
CA ALA A 248 -10.92 3.31 24.22
C ALA A 248 -12.04 2.32 23.83
N SER A 249 -12.33 2.17 22.53
CA SER A 249 -13.35 1.23 22.05
C SER A 249 -12.98 -0.24 22.29
N PHE A 250 -11.70 -0.61 22.17
CA PHE A 250 -11.20 -1.94 22.52
C PHE A 250 -11.42 -2.25 24.01
N TYR A 251 -10.99 -1.36 24.91
CA TYR A 251 -11.19 -1.58 26.35
C TYR A 251 -12.66 -1.58 26.74
N GLN A 252 -13.46 -0.68 26.14
CA GLN A 252 -14.91 -0.64 26.35
C GLN A 252 -15.55 -1.96 25.92
N THR A 253 -15.18 -2.52 24.77
CA THR A 253 -15.71 -3.80 24.27
C THR A 253 -15.29 -4.96 25.18
N MET A 254 -14.02 -5.02 25.57
CA MET A 254 -13.52 -6.10 26.44
C MET A 254 -14.09 -6.04 27.86
N GLN A 255 -14.31 -4.83 28.39
CA GLN A 255 -14.99 -4.61 29.67
C GLN A 255 -16.48 -4.98 29.58
N GLN A 256 -17.16 -4.65 28.48
CA GLN A 256 -18.54 -5.07 28.22
C GLN A 256 -18.67 -6.59 28.05
N MET A 257 -17.67 -7.28 27.53
CA MET A 257 -17.69 -8.75 27.47
C MET A 257 -17.33 -9.42 28.81
N GLY A 258 -16.94 -8.65 29.83
CA GLY A 258 -16.48 -9.16 31.12
C GLY A 258 -15.13 -9.87 31.07
N VAL A 259 -14.35 -9.67 30.00
CA VAL A 259 -13.03 -10.31 29.80
C VAL A 259 -12.00 -9.64 30.71
N PHE A 260 -11.98 -8.30 30.75
CA PHE A 260 -11.04 -7.53 31.57
C PHE A 260 -11.72 -6.89 32.78
N SER A 261 -11.03 -6.93 33.92
CA SER A 261 -11.29 -6.06 35.07
C SER A 261 -10.70 -4.66 34.86
N ILE A 262 -11.11 -3.69 35.67
CA ILE A 262 -10.56 -2.33 35.61
C ILE A 262 -9.06 -2.34 35.95
N ASN A 263 -8.63 -3.15 36.91
CA ASN A 263 -7.23 -3.28 37.27
C ASN A 263 -6.39 -3.99 36.20
N GLU A 264 -6.95 -4.95 35.47
CA GLU A 264 -6.26 -5.59 34.34
C GLU A 264 -6.04 -4.59 33.20
N ILE A 265 -6.99 -3.67 32.95
CA ILE A 265 -6.79 -2.58 31.99
C ILE A 265 -5.70 -1.62 32.48
N ARG A 266 -5.67 -1.29 33.78
CA ARG A 266 -4.65 -0.42 34.37
C ARG A 266 -3.25 -1.03 34.33
N ASP A 267 -3.12 -2.33 34.59
CA ASP A 267 -1.86 -3.06 34.44
C ASP A 267 -1.35 -3.02 32.99
N LEU A 268 -2.24 -3.19 32.00
CA LEU A 268 -1.90 -3.04 30.57
C LEU A 268 -1.48 -1.61 30.18
N GLU A 269 -1.88 -0.61 30.96
CA GLU A 269 -1.52 0.80 30.81
C GLU A 269 -0.28 1.21 31.62
N ASP A 270 0.32 0.28 32.37
CA ASP A 270 1.36 0.55 33.37
C ASP A 270 0.89 1.59 34.44
N LEU A 271 -0.37 1.49 34.88
CA LEU A 271 -0.98 2.34 35.92
C LEU A 271 -1.21 1.55 37.22
N ASP A 272 -1.04 2.22 38.36
CA ASP A 272 -1.25 1.61 39.68
C ASP A 272 -2.71 1.11 39.85
N PRO A 273 -2.93 -0.06 40.47
CA PRO A 273 -4.27 -0.62 40.67
C PRO A 273 -5.12 0.25 41.61
N ILE A 274 -6.44 0.13 41.49
CA ILE A 274 -7.41 0.80 42.37
C ILE A 274 -8.18 -0.23 43.21
N GLU A 275 -8.61 0.22 44.39
CA GLU A 275 -9.45 -0.57 45.29
C GLU A 275 -10.79 -0.92 44.62
N ASN A 276 -11.21 -2.19 44.71
CA ASN A 276 -12.39 -2.75 44.02
C ASN A 276 -12.31 -2.78 42.48
N GLY A 277 -11.14 -2.65 41.87
CA GLY A 277 -10.95 -2.69 40.42
C GLY A 277 -10.92 -4.09 39.78
N ASP A 278 -10.88 -5.17 40.58
CA ASP A 278 -10.80 -6.56 40.09
C ASP A 278 -12.16 -7.18 39.73
N VAL A 279 -13.23 -6.39 39.79
CA VAL A 279 -14.59 -6.84 39.48
C VAL A 279 -14.77 -6.92 37.96
N ARG A 280 -15.19 -8.09 37.48
CA ARG A 280 -15.60 -8.30 36.09
C ARG A 280 -17.07 -7.93 35.94
N LEU A 281 -17.35 -6.98 35.06
CA LEU A 281 -18.69 -6.48 34.79
C LEU A 281 -19.26 -7.24 33.60
N ILE A 282 -20.50 -7.72 33.72
CA ILE A 282 -21.30 -8.19 32.58
C ILE A 282 -22.49 -7.23 32.41
N PRO A 283 -22.83 -6.81 31.19
CA PRO A 283 -23.96 -5.94 30.94
C PRO A 283 -25.25 -6.70 31.31
N SER A 284 -25.83 -6.33 32.44
CA SER A 284 -27.00 -7.01 33.00
C SER A 284 -28.33 -6.63 32.32
N ASN A 285 -28.38 -5.57 31.52
CA ASN A 285 -29.65 -5.02 31.04
C ASN A 285 -29.61 -4.68 29.56
N ASN A 286 -30.17 -5.56 28.72
CA ASN A 286 -30.90 -5.14 27.53
C ASN A 286 -32.21 -5.95 27.49
N MET A 287 -33.28 -5.30 27.98
CA MET A 287 -34.70 -5.68 27.97
C MET A 287 -35.14 -6.80 28.95
N THR A 288 -35.71 -6.38 30.08
CA THR A 288 -36.64 -7.21 30.88
C THR A 288 -38.04 -6.61 30.79
N PRO A 289 -39.09 -7.38 30.44
CA PRO A 289 -40.46 -6.88 30.38
C PRO A 289 -41.03 -6.54 31.77
N LEU A 290 -41.90 -5.52 31.80
CA LEU A 290 -42.39 -4.80 32.99
C LEU A 290 -43.06 -5.65 34.10
N ASN A 291 -43.44 -6.89 33.83
CA ASN A 291 -44.17 -7.72 34.80
C ASN A 291 -43.28 -8.34 35.89
N ASP A 292 -41.97 -8.42 35.68
CA ASP A 292 -41.04 -9.09 36.62
C ASP A 292 -40.43 -8.14 37.68
N VAL A 293 -40.91 -6.90 37.78
CA VAL A 293 -40.45 -5.89 38.77
C VAL A 293 -41.33 -5.85 40.04
N VAL A 294 -42.43 -6.62 40.09
CA VAL A 294 -43.49 -6.44 41.12
C VAL A 294 -43.21 -7.17 42.46
N SER A 295 -42.04 -7.76 42.69
CA SER A 295 -41.72 -8.32 44.02
C SER A 295 -40.29 -8.08 44.48
N GLY A 296 -40.09 -7.04 45.31
CA GLY A 296 -39.04 -7.05 46.36
C GLY A 296 -38.12 -5.83 46.54
N THR A 297 -38.69 -4.64 46.79
CA THR A 297 -38.22 -3.57 47.72
C THR A 297 -36.75 -3.05 47.67
N GLY A 298 -36.59 -1.78 47.31
CA GLY A 298 -35.43 -0.95 47.65
C GLY A 298 -35.52 0.46 47.04
N ASP A 299 -35.95 1.45 47.83
CA ASP A 299 -36.26 2.84 47.46
C ASP A 299 -35.12 3.61 46.75
N ALA A 300 -35.46 4.32 45.66
CA ALA A 300 -34.76 5.52 45.18
C ALA A 300 -35.72 6.45 44.41
N PRO A 301 -35.64 7.79 44.60
CA PRO A 301 -36.67 8.73 44.15
C PRO A 301 -36.64 8.98 42.63
N PRO A 302 -37.80 9.28 42.00
CA PRO A 302 -37.86 9.49 40.55
C PRO A 302 -37.21 10.83 40.13
N PRO A 303 -36.53 10.87 38.96
CA PRO A 303 -35.87 12.06 38.45
C PRO A 303 -36.89 13.12 37.98
N LYS A 304 -36.57 14.39 38.24
CA LYS A 304 -37.36 15.55 37.80
C LYS A 304 -37.28 15.70 36.28
N THR A 305 -38.42 15.66 35.60
CA THR A 305 -38.57 16.07 34.21
C THR A 305 -38.44 17.59 34.11
N GLN A 306 -37.46 18.10 33.36
CA GLN A 306 -37.47 19.48 32.86
C GLN A 306 -37.85 19.49 31.37
N PRO A 307 -38.58 20.51 30.89
CA PRO A 307 -39.13 20.55 29.54
C PRO A 307 -38.08 20.98 28.51
N ARG A 308 -38.25 20.53 27.25
CA ARG A 308 -37.42 20.95 26.10
C ARG A 308 -37.63 22.44 25.80
N PRO A 309 -36.55 23.21 25.54
CA PRO A 309 -36.65 24.46 24.82
C PRO A 309 -36.14 24.33 23.36
N VAL A 310 -37.09 24.58 22.44
CA VAL A 310 -37.05 25.35 21.19
C VAL A 310 -35.78 25.35 20.32
N ASP A 311 -35.97 24.96 19.05
CA ASP A 311 -35.06 25.13 17.92
C ASP A 311 -34.79 26.62 17.61
N ASP A 312 -33.52 26.97 17.37
CA ASP A 312 -33.16 27.96 16.36
C ASP A 312 -31.73 27.68 15.81
N PRO A 313 -31.44 28.04 14.55
CA PRO A 313 -30.41 27.44 13.71
C PRO A 313 -29.09 28.22 13.75
N GLN A 314 -27.97 27.48 13.82
CA GLN A 314 -26.69 27.70 13.11
C GLN A 314 -25.56 26.95 13.84
N GLY A 315 -24.68 26.32 13.06
CA GLY A 315 -23.40 25.81 13.54
C GLY A 315 -23.26 24.30 13.40
N ASP A 316 -23.04 23.86 12.17
CA ASP A 316 -21.98 22.95 11.75
C ASP A 316 -21.48 21.99 12.85
N ASN A 317 -21.91 20.73 12.79
CA ASN A 317 -21.11 19.64 13.31
C ASN A 317 -21.32 18.36 12.52
N GLU A 318 -20.17 17.85 12.11
CA GLU A 318 -19.90 16.56 11.53
C GLU A 318 -20.54 15.42 12.34
N LEU A 319 -21.13 14.46 11.63
CA LEU A 319 -21.32 13.11 12.14
C LEU A 319 -20.53 12.15 11.26
N HIS A 320 -19.46 11.67 11.89
CA HIS A 320 -18.75 10.44 11.58
C HIS A 320 -19.72 9.24 11.50
N GLU A 321 -19.67 8.51 10.39
CA GLU A 321 -20.01 7.09 10.36
C GLU A 321 -18.91 6.34 9.59
N THR A 322 -17.90 5.86 10.31
CA THR A 322 -17.05 4.76 9.85
C THR A 322 -17.11 3.64 10.87
N GLY A 323 -17.65 2.49 10.46
CA GLY A 323 -17.52 1.27 11.25
C GLY A 323 -18.67 0.28 11.12
N THR A 324 -19.10 -0.09 9.92
CA THR A 324 -19.89 -1.34 9.72
C THR A 324 -19.93 -1.88 8.28
N GLU A 325 -18.92 -1.62 7.45
CA GLU A 325 -18.95 -2.05 6.03
C GLU A 325 -18.79 -3.58 5.82
N GLY A 326 -18.33 -4.34 6.81
CA GLY A 326 -18.22 -5.80 6.69
C GLY A 326 -19.51 -6.57 7.00
N ALA A 327 -20.34 -6.07 7.92
CA ALA A 327 -21.54 -6.76 8.40
C ALA A 327 -22.83 -6.27 7.69
N ASN A 328 -22.83 -5.05 7.16
CA ASN A 328 -23.99 -4.50 6.45
C ASN A 328 -24.19 -5.10 5.05
N ASN A 329 -23.15 -5.67 4.44
CA ASN A 329 -23.24 -6.24 3.08
C ASN A 329 -24.17 -7.46 3.01
N TYR A 330 -24.30 -8.24 4.09
CA TYR A 330 -25.22 -9.40 4.11
C TYR A 330 -26.66 -9.02 4.46
N ARG A 331 -26.89 -7.94 5.21
CA ARG A 331 -28.24 -7.40 5.47
C ARG A 331 -28.82 -6.68 4.26
N MET A 332 -27.98 -6.00 3.47
CA MET A 332 -28.41 -5.32 2.25
C MET A 332 -28.74 -6.31 1.12
N LEU A 333 -27.99 -7.43 1.02
CA LEU A 333 -28.31 -8.53 0.12
C LEU A 333 -29.68 -9.18 0.43
N ALA A 334 -30.08 -9.24 1.71
CA ALA A 334 -31.39 -9.72 2.10
C ALA A 334 -32.52 -8.73 1.76
N ALA A 335 -32.24 -7.42 1.77
CA ALA A 335 -33.21 -6.38 1.41
C ALA A 335 -33.43 -6.26 -0.10
N ILE A 336 -32.41 -6.55 -0.92
CA ILE A 336 -32.49 -6.52 -2.39
C ILE A 336 -33.28 -7.71 -2.96
N SER A 337 -33.44 -8.79 -2.19
CA SER A 337 -34.25 -9.96 -2.57
C SER A 337 -35.74 -9.83 -2.21
N ALA A 338 -36.17 -8.74 -1.59
CA ALA A 338 -37.57 -8.48 -1.29
C ALA A 338 -38.24 -7.79 -2.50
N GLU A 339 -39.33 -8.36 -3.00
CA GLU A 339 -40.15 -7.76 -4.06
C GLU A 339 -40.56 -6.32 -3.68
N PRO A 340 -40.60 -5.38 -4.65
CA PRO A 340 -40.77 -3.97 -4.35
C PRO A 340 -42.19 -3.71 -3.85
N SER A 341 -42.33 -3.20 -2.63
CA SER A 341 -43.57 -2.58 -2.17
C SER A 341 -43.81 -1.26 -2.92
N GLU A 342 -45.03 -1.05 -3.41
CA GLU A 342 -45.45 0.01 -4.35
C GLU A 342 -45.30 1.48 -3.87
N ASP A 343 -44.67 1.76 -2.72
CA ASP A 343 -44.70 3.10 -2.10
C ASP A 343 -43.38 3.90 -2.09
N ALA A 344 -42.34 3.51 -2.85
CA ALA A 344 -41.06 4.23 -2.87
C ALA A 344 -41.06 5.42 -3.84
N THR A 345 -41.80 6.48 -3.50
CA THR A 345 -41.74 7.76 -4.22
C THR A 345 -40.67 8.70 -3.63
N THR A 346 -39.67 9.02 -4.46
CA THR A 346 -38.76 10.19 -4.41
C THR A 346 -37.78 10.33 -3.22
N PHE A 347 -36.73 9.51 -3.21
CA PHE A 347 -35.44 9.92 -2.62
C PHE A 347 -34.62 10.66 -3.69
N VAL A 348 -34.29 11.94 -3.47
CA VAL A 348 -33.42 12.72 -4.36
C VAL A 348 -32.09 12.94 -3.65
N ALA A 349 -31.04 12.27 -4.11
CA ALA A 349 -29.70 12.43 -3.57
C ALA A 349 -29.12 13.83 -3.90
N PRO A 350 -28.23 14.41 -3.06
CA PRO A 350 -27.53 15.66 -3.35
C PRO A 350 -26.72 15.60 -4.67
N SER A 351 -26.60 16.73 -5.39
CA SER A 351 -25.91 16.81 -6.70
C SER A 351 -24.47 16.32 -6.66
N ASP A 352 -23.74 16.60 -5.57
CA ASP A 352 -22.34 16.22 -5.41
C ASP A 352 -22.18 14.71 -5.20
N THR A 353 -23.18 14.08 -4.58
CA THR A 353 -23.27 12.62 -4.43
C THR A 353 -23.56 11.96 -5.77
N ILE A 354 -24.45 12.55 -6.59
CA ILE A 354 -24.73 12.05 -7.95
C ILE A 354 -23.46 12.13 -8.82
N PHE A 355 -22.74 13.25 -8.75
CA PHE A 355 -21.51 13.45 -9.53
C PHE A 355 -20.39 12.48 -9.13
N SER A 356 -20.15 12.31 -7.83
CA SER A 356 -19.12 11.37 -7.33
C SER A 356 -19.45 9.91 -7.65
N VAL A 357 -20.71 9.51 -7.53
CA VAL A 357 -21.19 8.18 -7.94
C VAL A 357 -21.04 8.00 -9.45
N GLY A 358 -21.32 9.03 -10.26
CA GLY A 358 -21.11 9.00 -11.71
C GLY A 358 -19.66 8.73 -12.11
N ILE A 359 -18.70 9.38 -11.45
CA ILE A 359 -17.27 9.12 -11.67
C ILE A 359 -16.90 7.68 -11.28
N GLU A 360 -17.41 7.19 -10.14
CA GLU A 360 -17.12 5.84 -9.66
C GLU A 360 -17.68 4.77 -10.63
N VAL A 361 -18.91 4.94 -11.11
CA VAL A 361 -19.55 4.05 -12.09
C VAL A 361 -18.78 4.10 -13.42
N ALA A 362 -18.43 5.29 -13.93
CA ALA A 362 -17.66 5.43 -15.16
C ALA A 362 -16.30 4.74 -15.09
N HIS A 363 -15.56 4.87 -13.97
CA HIS A 363 -14.31 4.15 -13.77
C HIS A 363 -14.48 2.61 -13.74
N LYS A 364 -15.56 2.10 -13.15
CA LYS A 364 -15.83 0.66 -13.13
C LYS A 364 -16.19 0.13 -14.52
N ILE A 365 -16.98 0.88 -15.29
CA ILE A 365 -17.32 0.55 -16.68
C ILE A 365 -16.08 0.65 -17.59
N GLY A 366 -15.21 1.64 -17.40
CA GLY A 366 -13.95 1.76 -18.14
C GLY A 366 -13.07 0.51 -18.04
N ARG A 367 -12.97 -0.09 -16.85
CA ARG A 367 -12.25 -1.37 -16.65
C ARG A 367 -12.93 -2.58 -17.31
N ILE A 368 -14.20 -2.49 -17.68
CA ILE A 368 -14.91 -3.52 -18.46
C ILE A 368 -14.56 -3.33 -19.94
N VAL A 369 -14.66 -2.09 -20.42
CA VAL A 369 -14.32 -1.70 -21.80
C VAL A 369 -12.87 -2.04 -22.14
N ASP A 370 -11.90 -1.73 -21.26
CA ASP A 370 -10.48 -2.06 -21.49
C ASP A 370 -10.24 -3.57 -21.65
N TYR A 371 -10.92 -4.37 -20.82
CA TYR A 371 -10.82 -5.82 -20.86
C TYR A 371 -11.45 -6.38 -22.16
N GLU A 372 -12.60 -5.85 -22.54
CA GLU A 372 -13.31 -6.22 -23.76
C GLU A 372 -12.53 -5.86 -25.02
N THR A 373 -12.02 -4.63 -25.12
CA THR A 373 -11.17 -4.14 -26.21
C THR A 373 -9.97 -5.05 -26.43
N ARG A 374 -9.23 -5.37 -25.36
CA ARG A 374 -8.06 -6.25 -25.46
C ARG A 374 -8.42 -7.64 -25.99
N ARG A 375 -9.54 -8.19 -25.54
CA ARG A 375 -10.01 -9.52 -25.98
C ARG A 375 -10.49 -9.52 -27.43
N LEU A 376 -11.15 -8.46 -27.86
CA LEU A 376 -11.59 -8.26 -29.24
C LEU A 376 -10.40 -8.08 -30.20
N GLU A 377 -9.39 -7.31 -29.81
CA GLU A 377 -8.15 -7.14 -30.59
C GLU A 377 -7.35 -8.45 -30.72
N GLU A 378 -7.33 -9.27 -29.68
CA GLU A 378 -6.69 -10.60 -29.72
C GLU A 378 -7.46 -11.55 -30.66
N ALA A 379 -8.79 -11.54 -30.59
CA ALA A 379 -9.67 -12.39 -31.41
C ALA A 379 -9.70 -11.95 -32.89
N SER A 380 -9.62 -10.65 -33.18
CA SER A 380 -9.68 -10.11 -34.55
C SER A 380 -8.51 -10.57 -35.44
N ARG A 381 -7.40 -10.99 -34.83
CA ARG A 381 -6.24 -11.59 -35.53
C ARG A 381 -6.58 -12.91 -36.23
N LYS A 382 -7.70 -13.56 -35.89
CA LYS A 382 -8.18 -14.82 -36.50
C LYS A 382 -9.61 -14.68 -37.03
N PRO A 383 -9.84 -14.02 -38.18
CA PRO A 383 -11.19 -13.73 -38.69
C PRO A 383 -12.06 -14.99 -38.90
N ARG A 384 -11.46 -16.11 -39.31
CA ARG A 384 -12.18 -17.39 -39.55
C ARG A 384 -12.76 -18.04 -38.29
N GLU A 385 -12.21 -17.73 -37.12
CA GLU A 385 -12.66 -18.26 -35.83
C GLU A 385 -13.48 -17.23 -35.04
N PHE A 386 -13.59 -16.00 -35.53
CA PHE A 386 -14.15 -14.86 -34.81
C PHE A 386 -15.64 -15.04 -34.49
N SER A 387 -16.47 -15.46 -35.45
CA SER A 387 -17.92 -15.65 -35.20
C SER A 387 -18.18 -16.72 -34.13
N ARG A 388 -17.37 -17.79 -34.12
CA ARG A 388 -17.45 -18.85 -33.09
C ARG A 388 -16.96 -18.32 -31.73
N TRP A 389 -15.90 -17.52 -31.74
CA TRP A 389 -15.38 -16.88 -30.54
C TRP A 389 -16.40 -15.91 -29.94
N MET A 390 -17.05 -15.10 -30.76
CA MET A 390 -18.04 -14.10 -30.34
C MET A 390 -19.25 -14.74 -29.66
N ALA A 391 -19.80 -15.81 -30.26
CA ALA A 391 -20.89 -16.58 -29.66
C ALA A 391 -20.49 -17.20 -28.30
N ASN A 392 -19.26 -17.66 -28.15
CA ASN A 392 -18.76 -18.22 -26.89
C ASN A 392 -18.42 -17.15 -25.84
N PHE A 393 -17.90 -16.00 -26.28
CA PHE A 393 -17.50 -14.90 -25.41
C PHE A 393 -18.73 -14.24 -24.81
N TYR A 394 -19.66 -13.75 -25.63
CA TYR A 394 -20.87 -13.07 -25.15
C TYR A 394 -21.97 -14.01 -24.65
N GLY A 395 -21.83 -15.34 -24.83
CA GLY A 395 -22.73 -16.35 -24.26
C GLY A 395 -22.54 -16.52 -22.74
N ASP A 396 -21.72 -17.49 -22.32
CA ASP A 396 -21.56 -17.81 -20.88
C ASP A 396 -20.26 -17.30 -20.26
N GLY A 397 -19.23 -17.05 -21.08
CA GLY A 397 -17.87 -16.77 -20.60
C GLY A 397 -17.70 -15.35 -20.07
N PHE A 398 -18.17 -14.35 -20.81
CA PHE A 398 -18.06 -12.94 -20.46
C PHE A 398 -19.04 -12.55 -19.34
N ARG A 399 -20.25 -13.14 -19.33
CA ARG A 399 -21.27 -12.89 -18.30
C ARG A 399 -20.74 -13.17 -16.89
N LYS A 400 -19.97 -14.23 -16.69
CA LYS A 400 -19.32 -14.54 -15.39
C LYS A 400 -18.32 -13.47 -14.94
N HIS A 401 -17.56 -12.90 -15.88
CA HIS A 401 -16.63 -11.81 -15.58
C HIS A 401 -17.37 -10.50 -15.27
N LEU A 402 -18.48 -10.27 -15.96
CA LEU A 402 -19.33 -9.09 -15.82
C LEU A 402 -20.09 -9.09 -14.50
N MET A 403 -20.61 -10.25 -14.06
CA MET A 403 -21.44 -10.38 -12.86
C MET A 403 -20.78 -9.83 -11.59
N SER A 404 -19.51 -10.15 -11.35
CA SER A 404 -18.81 -9.61 -10.17
C SER A 404 -18.70 -8.09 -10.20
N LYS A 405 -18.57 -7.48 -11.39
CA LYS A 405 -18.48 -6.03 -11.56
C LYS A 405 -19.87 -5.38 -11.55
N ALA A 406 -20.88 -6.09 -12.05
CA ALA A 406 -22.27 -5.66 -12.06
C ALA A 406 -22.83 -5.53 -10.64
N VAL A 407 -22.49 -6.47 -9.73
CA VAL A 407 -22.85 -6.38 -8.31
C VAL A 407 -22.30 -5.09 -7.69
N ASP A 408 -21.01 -4.79 -7.92
CA ASP A 408 -20.39 -3.57 -7.40
C ASP A 408 -21.03 -2.30 -7.96
N ILE A 409 -21.40 -2.29 -9.25
CA ILE A 409 -22.06 -1.15 -9.90
C ILE A 409 -23.49 -0.97 -9.36
N SER A 410 -24.25 -2.05 -9.21
CA SER A 410 -25.60 -2.03 -8.61
C SER A 410 -25.60 -1.50 -7.18
N VAL A 411 -24.60 -1.87 -6.36
CA VAL A 411 -24.45 -1.35 -5.00
C VAL A 411 -24.17 0.15 -5.01
N VAL A 412 -23.31 0.62 -5.91
CA VAL A 412 -22.96 2.04 -6.04
C VAL A 412 -24.16 2.86 -6.54
N LEU A 413 -24.90 2.36 -7.53
CA LEU A 413 -26.13 2.97 -8.03
C LEU A 413 -27.23 3.04 -6.95
N GLY A 414 -27.31 2.03 -6.09
CA GLY A 414 -28.23 2.00 -4.95
C GLY A 414 -28.02 3.15 -3.95
N ARG A 415 -26.81 3.73 -3.86
CA ARG A 415 -26.53 4.91 -3.01
C ARG A 415 -27.28 6.16 -3.46
N VAL A 416 -27.72 6.20 -4.72
CA VAL A 416 -28.43 7.33 -5.36
C VAL A 416 -29.91 6.99 -5.57
N GLY A 417 -30.38 5.85 -5.05
CA GLY A 417 -31.76 5.40 -5.23
C GLY A 417 -32.05 4.81 -6.62
N VAL A 418 -31.02 4.51 -7.42
CA VAL A 418 -31.18 3.85 -8.72
C VAL A 418 -31.28 2.34 -8.50
N ALA A 419 -32.48 1.79 -8.68
CA ALA A 419 -32.74 0.36 -8.58
C ALA A 419 -32.36 -0.36 -9.88
N MET A 420 -31.13 -0.88 -9.95
CA MET A 420 -30.64 -1.70 -11.07
C MET A 420 -30.17 -3.06 -10.57
N THR A 421 -30.79 -4.15 -11.06
CA THR A 421 -30.31 -5.50 -10.72
C THR A 421 -29.03 -5.84 -11.50
N PRO A 422 -28.12 -6.65 -10.92
CA PRO A 422 -26.89 -7.06 -11.61
C PRO A 422 -27.15 -7.78 -12.94
N ASP A 423 -28.22 -8.59 -13.01
CA ASP A 423 -28.65 -9.25 -14.25
C ASP A 423 -29.08 -8.24 -15.31
N SER A 424 -29.90 -7.24 -14.94
CA SER A 424 -30.34 -6.18 -15.87
C SER A 424 -29.16 -5.37 -16.42
N PHE A 425 -28.15 -5.06 -15.59
CA PHE A 425 -26.94 -4.37 -16.06
C PHE A 425 -26.15 -5.25 -17.04
N CYS A 426 -26.01 -6.55 -16.75
CA CYS A 426 -25.30 -7.46 -17.63
C CYS A 426 -25.95 -7.56 -19.01
N ASP A 427 -27.28 -7.69 -19.03
CA ASP A 427 -28.04 -7.83 -20.29
C ASP A 427 -27.98 -6.53 -21.12
N LEU A 428 -28.05 -5.37 -20.46
CA LEU A 428 -27.89 -4.06 -21.11
C LEU A 428 -26.49 -3.89 -21.71
N TYR A 429 -25.44 -4.20 -20.94
CA TYR A 429 -24.06 -4.04 -21.41
C TYR A 429 -23.73 -5.00 -22.58
N VAL A 430 -24.15 -6.26 -22.47
CA VAL A 430 -23.87 -7.28 -23.48
C VAL A 430 -24.63 -7.00 -24.77
N SER A 431 -25.89 -6.57 -24.70
CA SER A 431 -26.68 -6.26 -25.90
C SER A 431 -26.12 -5.07 -26.69
N GLU A 432 -25.72 -3.98 -26.02
CA GLU A 432 -25.07 -2.85 -26.68
C GLU A 432 -23.71 -3.25 -27.31
N SER A 433 -22.89 -4.01 -26.57
CA SER A 433 -21.56 -4.39 -27.05
C SER A 433 -21.60 -5.37 -28.21
N ALA A 434 -22.50 -6.36 -28.15
CA ALA A 434 -22.70 -7.33 -29.21
C ALA A 434 -23.22 -6.64 -30.48
N SER A 435 -24.15 -5.69 -30.35
CA SER A 435 -24.66 -4.92 -31.49
C SER A 435 -23.56 -4.10 -32.19
N ASP A 436 -22.68 -3.45 -31.43
CA ASP A 436 -21.56 -2.67 -31.97
C ASP A 436 -20.56 -3.55 -32.75
N VAL A 437 -20.28 -4.76 -32.23
CA VAL A 437 -19.34 -5.71 -32.84
C VAL A 437 -19.97 -6.42 -34.04
N ASP A 438 -21.27 -6.73 -34.00
CA ASP A 438 -22.01 -7.32 -35.13
C ASP A 438 -22.06 -6.35 -36.32
N ALA A 439 -22.25 -5.05 -36.07
CA ALA A 439 -22.19 -4.02 -37.11
C ALA A 439 -20.83 -3.93 -37.82
N ALA A 440 -19.75 -4.37 -37.17
CA ALA A 440 -18.40 -4.42 -37.71
C ALA A 440 -18.14 -5.62 -38.63
N PHE A 441 -18.96 -6.67 -38.50
CA PHE A 441 -18.66 -7.99 -39.06
C PHE A 441 -18.90 -8.08 -40.58
N ASP A 442 -19.54 -7.06 -41.19
CA ASP A 442 -19.81 -6.97 -42.63
C ASP A 442 -18.60 -6.51 -43.50
N VAL A 443 -17.41 -6.38 -42.91
CA VAL A 443 -16.20 -5.91 -43.59
C VAL A 443 -15.37 -7.06 -44.17
N SER A 444 -14.75 -6.85 -45.34
CA SER A 444 -13.85 -7.84 -45.96
C SER A 444 -12.76 -8.36 -45.01
N HIS A 445 -12.41 -9.66 -45.12
CA HIS A 445 -11.50 -10.35 -44.20
C HIS A 445 -10.11 -9.70 -44.05
N SER A 446 -9.65 -8.93 -45.05
CA SER A 446 -8.37 -8.22 -45.03
C SER A 446 -8.39 -6.91 -44.25
N ALA A 447 -9.56 -6.27 -44.09
CA ALA A 447 -9.73 -5.01 -43.37
C ALA A 447 -10.37 -5.18 -41.98
N PHE A 448 -10.77 -6.41 -41.64
CA PHE A 448 -11.47 -6.74 -40.40
C PHE A 448 -10.72 -6.34 -39.11
N PRO A 449 -9.40 -6.58 -38.94
CA PRO A 449 -8.68 -6.19 -37.72
C PRO A 449 -8.58 -4.67 -37.52
N ASP A 450 -8.57 -3.91 -38.61
CA ASP A 450 -8.52 -2.44 -38.56
C ASP A 450 -9.92 -1.86 -38.30
N ALA A 451 -10.98 -2.50 -38.80
CA ALA A 451 -12.36 -2.17 -38.47
C ALA A 451 -12.67 -2.39 -36.97
N ILE A 452 -12.21 -3.49 -36.37
CA ILE A 452 -12.35 -3.73 -34.93
C ILE A 452 -11.55 -2.71 -34.11
N ARG A 453 -10.34 -2.30 -34.57
CA ARG A 453 -9.57 -1.23 -33.92
C ARG A 453 -10.24 0.13 -34.01
N ALA A 454 -10.92 0.44 -35.11
CA ALA A 454 -11.67 1.68 -35.26
C ALA A 454 -12.86 1.77 -34.28
N ILE A 455 -13.58 0.66 -34.09
CA ILE A 455 -14.75 0.59 -33.19
C ILE A 455 -14.33 0.57 -31.71
N THR A 456 -13.34 -0.23 -31.36
CA THR A 456 -12.81 -0.21 -29.99
C THR A 456 -12.18 1.14 -29.64
N GLY A 457 -11.63 1.84 -30.63
CA GLY A 457 -11.17 3.23 -30.49
C GLY A 457 -12.29 4.25 -30.25
N SER A 458 -13.52 4.00 -30.72
CA SER A 458 -14.67 4.88 -30.46
C SER A 458 -15.30 4.67 -29.08
N TRP A 459 -14.95 3.58 -28.38
CA TRP A 459 -15.46 3.26 -27.05
C TRP A 459 -14.84 4.10 -25.92
N SER A 460 -13.90 4.99 -26.20
CA SER A 460 -13.25 5.85 -25.19
C SER A 460 -14.23 6.72 -24.38
N GLY A 461 -15.40 7.05 -24.95
CA GLY A 461 -16.48 7.80 -24.27
C GLY A 461 -17.60 6.93 -23.69
N ARG A 462 -17.63 5.64 -24.02
CA ARG A 462 -18.75 4.73 -23.70
C ARG A 462 -19.01 4.59 -22.21
N ALA A 463 -17.95 4.58 -21.41
CA ALA A 463 -18.06 4.46 -19.96
C ALA A 463 -18.76 5.66 -19.31
N ALA A 464 -18.47 6.87 -19.81
CA ALA A 464 -19.10 8.10 -19.33
C ALA A 464 -20.56 8.19 -19.79
N GLU A 465 -20.84 7.87 -21.06
CA GLU A 465 -22.20 7.87 -21.59
C GLU A 465 -23.11 6.87 -20.87
N MET A 466 -22.62 5.65 -20.63
CA MET A 466 -23.39 4.64 -19.93
C MET A 466 -23.60 5.01 -18.45
N ALA A 467 -22.60 5.59 -17.78
CA ALA A 467 -22.77 6.08 -16.41
C ALA A 467 -23.82 7.21 -16.34
N THR A 468 -23.80 8.16 -17.28
CA THR A 468 -24.80 9.23 -17.36
C THR A 468 -26.21 8.67 -17.64
N ARG A 469 -26.34 7.69 -18.55
CA ARG A 469 -27.63 7.02 -18.82
C ARG A 469 -28.17 6.28 -17.61
N LEU A 470 -27.31 5.59 -16.85
CA LEU A 470 -27.70 4.82 -15.67
C LEU A 470 -28.17 5.70 -14.51
N LEU A 471 -27.66 6.93 -14.40
CA LEU A 471 -28.06 7.88 -13.36
C LEU A 471 -29.31 8.70 -13.72
N GLY A 472 -29.86 8.51 -14.93
CA GLY A 472 -30.90 9.37 -15.50
C GLY A 472 -30.37 10.78 -15.77
N ASP A 473 -31.05 11.55 -16.62
CA ASP A 473 -30.71 12.93 -17.01
C ASP A 473 -30.85 13.95 -15.83
N SER A 474 -30.32 13.62 -14.65
CA SER A 474 -30.10 14.54 -13.54
C SER A 474 -28.67 15.09 -13.61
N ASN A 475 -28.46 16.04 -14.54
CA ASN A 475 -27.38 17.03 -14.55
C ASN A 475 -25.90 16.56 -14.49
N ALA A 476 -25.57 15.31 -14.82
CA ALA A 476 -24.18 14.87 -14.93
C ALA A 476 -23.69 14.86 -16.39
N LYS A 477 -23.39 16.05 -16.94
CA LYS A 477 -22.48 16.16 -18.10
C LYS A 477 -21.05 16.28 -17.59
N PRO A 478 -20.18 15.26 -17.76
CA PRO A 478 -18.76 15.44 -17.51
C PRO A 478 -18.17 16.36 -18.61
N HIS A 479 -17.50 17.43 -18.19
CA HIS A 479 -16.70 18.29 -19.06
C HIS A 479 -15.31 17.70 -19.31
#